data_AF-A0AAD8J293-F1
#
_entry.id   AF-A0AAD8J293-F1
#
_cell.length_a   1.000
_cell.length_b   1.000
_cell.length_c   1.000
_cell.angle_alpha   90.00
_cell.angle_beta   90.00
_cell.angle_gamma   90.00
#
_symmetry.space_group_name_H-M   'P 1'
#
loop_
_entity.id
_entity.type
_entity.pdbx_description
1 polymer ?
#
loop_
_entity_poly.entity_id
_entity_poly.type
_entity_poly.pdbx_seq_one_letter_code
_entity_poly.pdbx_strand_id
1 'polypeptide(L)'
;MRSVFYADSYHPIQSGSIDGTDILPHDNAVYRAHLCSLATLYDPFGDPKVNGDPYCTLFIAHLSPEQTLHKAPIDVRVAVTGASRGYAFVEFETEKGDATSI
;
A
#
# COMPACT_ATOMS: atom_id res chain seq x y z
N MET A 1 23.38 7.16 -12.71
CA MET A 1 22.47 6.17 -12.08
C MET A 1 21.30 6.96 -11.51
N ARG A 2 20.08 6.82 -12.04
CA ARG A 2 18.91 7.49 -11.46
C ARG A 2 18.60 6.75 -10.16
N SER A 3 18.88 7.37 -9.01
CA SER A 3 18.38 6.87 -7.74
C SER A 3 16.86 7.04 -7.75
N VAL A 4 16.11 5.93 -7.79
CA VAL A 4 14.67 5.98 -7.55
C VAL A 4 14.50 6.42 -6.09
N PHE A 5 13.75 7.49 -5.86
CA PHE A 5 13.52 8.02 -4.52
C PHE A 5 12.27 7.35 -3.96
N TYR A 6 12.46 6.32 -3.14
CA TYR A 6 11.43 5.75 -2.29
C TYR A 6 11.83 5.96 -0.83
N ALA A 7 10.85 6.06 0.07
CA ALA A 7 11.09 6.18 1.50
C ALA A 7 11.13 4.79 2.13
N ASP A 8 12.16 4.48 2.90
CA ASP A 8 12.28 3.22 3.63
C ASP A 8 11.36 3.16 4.88
N SER A 9 10.84 4.31 5.30
CA SER A 9 9.98 4.43 6.48
C SER A 9 8.77 5.29 6.19
N TYR A 10 7.62 4.91 6.73
CA TYR A 10 6.38 5.68 6.63
C TYR A 10 6.33 6.78 7.71
N HIS A 11 6.26 8.05 7.27
CA HIS A 11 6.03 9.18 8.16
C HIS A 11 4.71 9.87 7.77
N PRO A 12 3.60 9.68 8.53
CA PRO A 12 2.26 10.06 8.09
C PRO A 12 2.10 11.49 7.58
N ILE A 13 2.67 12.48 8.27
CA ILE A 13 2.55 13.90 7.89
C ILE A 13 3.28 14.17 6.57
N GLN A 14 4.56 13.79 6.47
CA GLN A 14 5.37 13.92 5.28
C GLN A 14 4.80 13.15 4.09
N SER A 15 4.29 11.93 4.31
CA SER A 15 3.65 11.13 3.25
C SER A 15 2.31 11.70 2.79
N GLY A 16 1.58 12.40 3.67
CA GLY A 16 0.34 13.10 3.32
C GLY A 16 0.57 14.46 2.66
N SER A 17 1.76 15.03 2.83
CA SER A 17 2.08 16.36 2.31
C SER A 17 2.27 16.35 0.80
N ILE A 18 1.47 17.15 0.09
CA ILE A 18 1.53 17.22 -1.38
C ILE A 18 2.86 17.81 -1.85
N ASP A 19 3.37 18.82 -1.15
CA ASP A 19 4.61 19.52 -1.51
C ASP A 19 5.80 19.16 -0.59
N GLY A 20 5.59 18.27 0.39
CA GLY A 20 6.60 17.83 1.34
C GLY A 20 6.91 18.83 2.45
N THR A 21 6.10 19.88 2.63
CA THR A 21 6.38 20.94 3.62
C THR A 21 5.60 20.81 4.92
N ASP A 22 4.62 19.90 5.00
CA ASP A 22 3.79 19.79 6.19
C ASP A 22 4.58 19.32 7.41
N ILE A 23 4.45 20.08 8.49
CA ILE A 23 4.97 19.72 9.82
C ILE A 23 3.85 19.33 10.79
N LEU A 24 2.59 19.55 10.40
CA LEU A 24 1.39 19.22 11.16
C LEU A 24 0.35 18.56 10.25
N PRO A 25 -0.52 17.69 10.78
CA PRO A 25 -1.58 17.10 9.98
C PRO A 25 -2.56 18.17 9.49
N HIS A 26 -2.69 18.30 8.17
CA HIS A 26 -3.59 19.29 7.55
C HIS A 26 -5.04 18.80 7.41
N ASP A 27 -5.27 17.48 7.51
CA ASP A 27 -6.60 16.87 7.48
C ASP A 27 -6.81 15.78 8.55
N ASN A 28 -8.05 15.31 8.67
CA ASN A 28 -8.42 14.28 9.64
C ASN A 28 -7.83 12.89 9.34
N ALA A 29 -7.52 12.57 8.08
CA ALA A 29 -6.93 11.29 7.71
C ALA A 29 -5.45 11.24 8.15
N VAL A 30 -4.68 12.27 7.81
CA VAL A 30 -3.29 12.45 8.25
C VAL A 30 -3.23 12.55 9.77
N TYR A 31 -4.17 13.25 10.42
CA TYR A 31 -4.25 13.32 11.88
C TYR A 31 -4.42 11.93 12.52
N ARG A 32 -5.36 11.12 12.02
CA ARG A 32 -5.55 9.74 12.52
C ARG A 32 -4.34 8.85 12.28
N ALA A 33 -3.72 8.96 11.10
CA ALA A 33 -2.52 8.18 10.78
C ALA A 33 -1.35 8.56 11.69
N HIS A 34 -1.17 9.86 11.98
CA HIS A 34 -0.18 10.34 12.92
C HIS A 34 -0.43 9.83 14.36
N LEU A 35 -1.67 9.90 14.87
CA LEU A 35 -2.01 9.33 16.17
C LEU A 35 -1.75 7.82 16.25
N CYS A 36 -2.07 7.07 15.19
CA CYS A 36 -1.81 5.64 15.11
C CYS A 36 -0.30 5.32 15.20
N SER A 37 0.51 6.11 14.48
CA SER A 37 1.97 6.02 14.50
C SER A 37 2.54 6.32 15.89
N LEU A 38 2.08 7.40 16.54
CA LEU A 38 2.51 7.76 17.90
C LEU A 38 2.09 6.72 18.96
N ALA A 39 0.91 6.13 18.80
CA ALA A 39 0.38 5.12 19.72
C ALA A 39 0.99 3.73 19.50
N THR A 40 1.94 3.57 18.58
CA THR A 40 2.54 2.28 18.21
C THR A 40 1.51 1.23 17.76
N LEU A 41 0.38 1.68 17.19
CA LEU A 41 -0.69 0.82 16.69
C LEU A 41 -0.51 0.41 15.22
N TYR A 42 0.56 0.90 14.58
CA TYR A 42 0.93 0.59 13.22
C TYR A 42 2.32 -0.07 13.20
N ASP A 43 2.34 -1.38 12.93
CA ASP A 43 3.55 -2.16 12.68
C ASP A 43 3.31 -3.06 11.46
N PRO A 44 3.66 -2.60 10.24
CA PRO A 44 3.43 -3.39 9.03
C PRO A 44 4.34 -4.62 8.96
N PHE A 45 5.49 -4.62 9.64
CA PHE A 45 6.42 -5.76 9.65
C PHE A 45 6.02 -6.85 10.65
N GLY A 46 5.25 -6.47 11.68
CA GLY A 46 4.65 -7.39 12.64
C GLY A 46 3.32 -8.00 12.20
N ASP A 47 2.69 -7.53 11.11
CA ASP A 47 1.41 -8.08 10.62
C ASP A 47 1.65 -9.36 9.78
N PRO A 48 1.19 -10.54 10.23
CA PRO A 48 1.37 -11.80 9.50
C PRO A 48 0.66 -11.84 8.14
N LYS A 49 -0.27 -10.90 7.88
CA LYS A 49 -0.94 -10.76 6.59
C LYS A 49 -0.11 -9.97 5.58
N VAL A 50 0.87 -9.21 6.05
CA VAL A 50 1.81 -8.47 5.21
C VAL A 50 3.01 -9.37 4.98
N ASN A 51 3.10 -9.92 3.77
CA ASN A 51 4.21 -10.77 3.34
C ASN A 51 4.63 -10.37 1.93
N GLY A 52 5.80 -10.86 1.50
CA GLY A 52 6.33 -10.58 0.17
C GLY A 52 7.28 -9.38 0.10
N ASP A 53 7.67 -9.05 -1.12
CA ASP A 53 8.53 -7.91 -1.44
C ASP A 53 7.68 -6.64 -1.69
N PRO A 54 7.83 -5.56 -0.88
CA PRO A 54 7.09 -4.32 -1.10
C PRO A 54 7.41 -3.65 -2.44
N TYR A 55 8.59 -3.86 -3.03
CA TYR A 55 8.93 -3.33 -4.37
C TYR A 55 8.20 -4.07 -5.49
N CYS A 56 7.75 -5.28 -5.23
CA CYS A 56 7.00 -6.10 -6.17
C CYS A 56 5.49 -6.13 -5.85
N THR A 57 5.00 -5.31 -4.92
CA THR A 57 3.60 -5.35 -4.47
C THR A 57 2.83 -4.09 -4.85
N LEU A 58 1.67 -4.25 -5.51
CA LEU A 58 0.75 -3.16 -5.83
C LEU A 58 -0.48 -3.17 -4.92
N PHE A 59 -0.86 -1.99 -4.44
CA PHE A 59 -2.14 -1.75 -3.79
C PHE A 59 -3.19 -1.33 -4.80
N ILE A 60 -4.34 -2.02 -4.80
CA ILE A 60 -5.48 -1.74 -5.69
C ILE A 60 -6.69 -1.39 -4.82
N ALA A 61 -7.21 -0.17 -4.97
CA ALA A 61 -8.40 0.31 -4.27
C ALA A 61 -9.64 0.34 -5.17
N HIS A 62 -10.80 0.61 -4.57
CA HIS A 62 -12.10 0.73 -5.24
C HIS A 62 -12.53 -0.51 -6.03
N LEU A 63 -12.16 -1.69 -5.55
CA LEU A 63 -12.63 -2.94 -6.13
C LEU A 63 -14.12 -3.13 -5.83
N SER A 64 -14.91 -3.45 -6.86
CA SER A 64 -16.28 -3.88 -6.65
C SER A 64 -16.31 -5.30 -6.05
N PRO A 65 -17.33 -5.66 -5.26
CA PRO A 65 -17.42 -7.01 -4.69
C PRO A 65 -17.47 -8.12 -5.75
N GLU A 66 -17.94 -7.80 -6.96
CA GLU A 66 -18.04 -8.73 -8.09
C GLU A 66 -16.78 -8.75 -8.97
N GLN A 67 -15.86 -7.80 -8.80
CA GLN A 67 -14.59 -7.78 -9.53
C GLN A 67 -13.71 -8.92 -9.04
N THR A 68 -13.75 -10.00 -9.79
CA THR A 68 -12.80 -11.08 -9.62
C THR A 68 -11.52 -10.73 -10.37
N LEU A 69 -10.41 -10.66 -9.66
CA LEU A 69 -9.09 -10.36 -10.22
C LEU A 69 -8.57 -11.57 -11.02
N HIS A 70 -9.25 -11.91 -12.12
CA HIS A 70 -9.04 -13.16 -12.89
C HIS A 70 -8.10 -13.01 -14.09
N LYS A 71 -7.49 -11.84 -14.32
CA LYS A 71 -6.75 -11.55 -15.55
C LYS A 71 -5.35 -10.97 -15.38
N ALA A 72 -4.74 -11.13 -14.20
CA ALA A 72 -3.30 -10.95 -14.11
C ALA A 72 -2.63 -12.30 -14.44
N PRO A 73 -1.68 -12.40 -15.39
CA PRO A 73 -0.94 -13.63 -15.73
C PRO A 73 0.04 -14.11 -14.65
N ILE A 74 -0.23 -13.79 -13.38
CA ILE A 74 0.74 -13.69 -12.30
C ILE A 74 0.10 -14.31 -11.06
N ASP A 75 0.89 -14.95 -10.20
CA ASP A 75 0.44 -15.61 -8.97
C ASP A 75 -0.12 -14.57 -7.97
N VAL A 76 -1.35 -14.11 -8.20
CA VAL A 76 -2.02 -13.12 -7.36
C VAL A 76 -2.40 -13.78 -6.03
N ARG A 77 -1.59 -13.57 -5.00
CA ARG A 77 -1.95 -13.88 -3.61
C ARG A 77 -2.92 -12.83 -3.07
N VAL A 78 -4.21 -13.00 -3.37
CA VAL A 78 -5.23 -12.17 -2.73
C VAL A 78 -5.37 -12.59 -1.26
N ALA A 79 -4.89 -11.76 -0.33
CA ALA A 79 -5.13 -11.94 1.10
C ALA A 79 -6.61 -11.62 1.43
N VAL A 80 -7.53 -12.54 1.12
CA VAL A 80 -8.96 -12.39 1.44
C VAL A 80 -9.20 -12.81 2.89
N THR A 81 -9.23 -11.86 3.81
CA THR A 81 -9.76 -12.11 5.16
C THR A 81 -11.18 -11.56 5.28
N GLY A 82 -12.19 -12.37 4.93
CA GLY A 82 -13.61 -12.05 5.14
C GLY A 82 -14.31 -11.37 3.95
N ALA A 83 -15.37 -10.60 4.25
CA ALA A 83 -16.13 -9.85 3.24
C ALA A 83 -15.23 -8.83 2.52
N SER A 84 -15.49 -8.60 1.22
CA SER A 84 -14.71 -7.65 0.41
C SER A 84 -14.66 -6.28 1.07
N ARG A 85 -13.44 -5.75 1.24
CA ARG A 85 -13.19 -4.40 1.73
C ARG A 85 -13.00 -3.39 0.59
N GLY A 86 -13.19 -3.83 -0.66
CA GLY A 86 -13.00 -3.00 -1.85
C GLY A 86 -11.54 -2.65 -2.15
N TYR A 87 -10.57 -3.44 -1.65
CA TYR A 87 -9.16 -3.31 -2.00
C TYR A 87 -8.43 -4.65 -1.94
N ALA A 88 -7.28 -4.74 -2.59
CA ALA A 88 -6.38 -5.89 -2.58
C ALA A 88 -4.90 -5.46 -2.68
N PHE A 89 -4.01 -6.36 -2.27
CA PHE A 89 -2.57 -6.30 -2.55
C PHE A 89 -2.23 -7.39 -3.55
N VAL A 90 -1.42 -7.06 -4.55
CA VAL A 90 -1.01 -7.97 -5.63
C VAL A 90 0.51 -7.97 -5.70
N GLU A 91 1.11 -9.12 -5.40
CA GLU A 91 2.55 -9.32 -5.52
C GLU A 91 2.90 -9.86 -6.92
N PHE A 92 3.97 -9.34 -7.51
CA PHE A 92 4.52 -9.72 -8.79
C PHE A 92 5.84 -10.47 -8.59
N GLU A 93 6.25 -11.30 -9.54
CA GLU A 93 7.55 -12.00 -9.46
C GLU A 93 8.75 -11.06 -9.62
N THR A 94 8.56 -9.90 -10.26
CA THR A 94 9.61 -8.91 -10.47
C THR A 94 9.08 -7.48 -10.33
N GLU A 95 9.94 -6.56 -9.88
CA GLU A 95 9.64 -5.12 -9.72
C GLU A 95 9.19 -4.48 -11.04
N LYS A 96 9.71 -4.95 -12.19
CA LYS A 96 9.18 -4.64 -13.52
C LYS A 96 7.94 -5.47 -13.79
N GLY A 97 6.87 -5.20 -13.05
CA GLY A 97 5.55 -5.61 -13.50
C GLY A 97 5.33 -5.06 -14.92
N ASP A 98 5.00 -5.93 -15.87
CA ASP A 98 4.64 -5.53 -17.24
C ASP A 98 3.37 -4.66 -17.18
N ALA A 99 3.53 -3.36 -16.91
CA ALA A 99 2.47 -2.36 -16.81
C ALA A 99 1.78 -2.06 -18.16
N THR A 100 1.94 -2.94 -19.16
CA THR A 100 1.44 -2.78 -20.52
C THR A 100 0.03 -3.38 -20.69
N SER A 101 -0.51 -4.08 -19.70
CA SER A 101 -1.80 -4.79 -19.81
C SER A 101 -2.66 -4.61 -18.56
N ILE A 102 -3.24 -3.42 -18.37
CA ILE A 102 -4.43 -3.20 -17.53
C ILE A 102 -5.38 -2.26 -18.24
#